data_AF-A0A6V7KFF4-F1
#
_entry.id   AF-A0A6V7KFF4-F1
#
_cell.length_a   1.000
_cell.length_b   1.000
_cell.length_c   1.000
_cell.angle_alpha   90.00
_cell.angle_beta   90.00
_cell.angle_gamma   90.00
#
_symmetry.space_group_name_H-M   'P 1'
#
loop_
_entity.id
_entity.type
_entity.pdbx_description
1 polymer ?
#
loop_
_entity_poly.entity_id
_entity_poly.type
_entity_poly.pdbx_seq_one_letter_code
_entity_poly.pdbx_strand_id
1 'polypeptide(L)' 'ILLVTETHLIVLRKFPERRDAARVIVKRPLSSIVKITSRRRHPNLITFHYGSVTQNNDDATISDMDLFSIPNASEA' A
#
# COMPACT_ATOMS: atom_id res chain seq x y z
N ILE A 1 9.98 4.11 -2.72
CA ILE A 1 9.32 4.07 -4.05
C ILE A 1 8.20 3.06 -3.95
N LEU A 2 6.99 3.44 -4.38
CA LEU A 2 5.86 2.53 -4.49
C LEU A 2 5.75 2.11 -5.95
N LEU A 3 5.70 0.80 -6.20
CA LEU A 3 5.50 0.21 -7.52
C LEU A 3 4.22 -0.61 -7.49
N VAL A 4 3.40 -0.44 -8.53
CA VAL A 4 2.22 -1.26 -8.74
C VAL A 4 2.46 -2.08 -10.00
N THR A 5 2.28 -3.39 -9.87
CA THR A 5 2.26 -4.34 -10.98
C THR A 5 0.82 -4.81 -11.17
N GLU A 6 0.57 -5.66 -12.17
CA GLU A 6 -0.77 -6.22 -12.40
C GLU A 6 -1.36 -6.95 -11.18
N THR A 7 -0.50 -7.49 -10.30
CA THR A 7 -0.94 -8.37 -9.20
C THR A 7 -0.44 -7.95 -7.83
N HIS A 8 0.57 -7.08 -7.76
CA HIS A 8 1.23 -6.73 -6.49
C HIS A 8 1.54 -5.24 -6.36
N LEU A 9 1.42 -4.77 -5.12
CA LEU A 9 2.01 -3.53 -4.63
C LEU A 9 3.36 -3.84 -3.98
N ILE A 10 4.42 -3.14 -4.43
CA ILE A 10 5.81 -3.38 -4.03
C ILE A 10 6.41 -2.06 -3.54
N VAL A 11 7.04 -2.09 -2.37
CA VAL A 11 7.76 -0.94 -1.83
C VAL A 11 9.26 -1.19 -1.88
N LEU A 12 9.97 -0.29 -2.56
CA LEU A 12 11.43 -0.28 -2.61
C LEU A 12 12.00 0.80 -1.69
N ARG A 13 12.94 0.41 -0.84
CA ARG A 13 13.80 1.32 -0.06
C ARG A 13 15.15 1.46 -0.76
N LYS A 14 15.51 2.68 -1.17
CA LYS A 14 16.83 2.97 -1.74
C LYS A 14 17.92 2.85 -0.66
N PHE A 15 19.10 2.42 -1.08
CA PHE A 15 20.28 2.50 -0.22
C PHE A 15 20.91 3.90 -0.32
N PRO A 16 21.23 4.56 0.81
CA PRO A 16 21.86 5.89 0.76
C PRO A 16 23.22 5.89 0.03
N GLU A 17 23.98 4.80 0.16
CA GLU A 17 25.36 4.69 -0.33
C GLU A 17 25.46 4.15 -1.76
N ARG A 18 24.38 3.60 -2.32
CA ARG A 18 24.38 2.96 -3.65
C ARG A 18 23.27 3.55 -4.52
N ARG A 19 23.68 4.31 -5.53
CA ARG A 19 22.78 5.12 -6.37
C ARG A 19 21.74 4.28 -7.11
N ASP A 20 22.14 3.10 -7.60
CA ASP A 20 21.31 2.26 -8.49
C ASP A 20 20.84 0.97 -7.82
N ALA A 21 20.81 0.94 -6.48
CA ALA A 21 20.34 -0.20 -5.72
C ALA A 21 19.20 0.17 -4.78
N ALA A 22 18.20 -0.71 -4.70
CA ALA A 22 17.13 -0.64 -3.73
C ALA A 22 16.77 -2.04 -3.25
N ARG A 23 16.17 -2.12 -2.06
CA ARG A 23 15.68 -3.35 -1.47
C ARG A 23 14.16 -3.34 -1.45
N VAL A 24 13.55 -4.45 -1.83
CA VAL A 24 12.13 -4.72 -1.59
C VAL A 24 11.92 -4.84 -0.08
N ILE A 25 11.12 -3.95 0.49
CA ILE A 25 10.77 -3.96 1.92
C ILE A 25 9.33 -4.40 2.16
N VAL A 26 8.45 -4.24 1.16
CA VAL A 26 7.06 -4.70 1.21
C VAL A 26 6.71 -5.27 -0.16
N LYS A 27 5.97 -6.39 -0.16
CA LYS A 27 5.32 -6.98 -1.35
C LYS A 27 3.97 -7.54 -0.92
N ARG A 28 2.88 -6.93 -1.40
CA ARG A 28 1.51 -7.30 -1.06
C ARG A 28 0.72 -7.64 -2.33
N PRO A 29 -0.08 -8.72 -2.35
CA PRO A 29 -1.03 -8.95 -3.44
C PRO A 29 -2.08 -7.86 -3.48
N LEU A 30 -2.44 -7.35 -4.66
CA LEU A 30 -3.51 -6.35 -4.79
C LEU A 30 -4.86 -6.89 -4.32
N SER A 31 -5.10 -8.19 -4.54
CA SER A 31 -6.29 -8.90 -4.07
C SER A 31 -6.47 -8.92 -2.55
N SER A 32 -5.41 -8.65 -1.79
CA SER A 32 -5.48 -8.58 -0.33
C SER A 32 -5.93 -7.22 0.19
N ILE A 33 -5.97 -6.19 -0.66
CA ILE A 33 -6.38 -4.83 -0.25
C ILE A 33 -7.90 -4.81 -0.12
N VAL A 34 -8.39 -4.57 1.10
CA VAL A 34 -9.83 -4.50 1.39
C VAL A 34 -10.34 -3.07 1.46
N LYS A 35 -9.46 -2.10 1.80
CA LYS A 35 -9.84 -0.69 1.91
C LYS A 35 -8.62 0.20 1.70
N ILE A 36 -8.84 1.35 1.06
CA ILE A 36 -7.86 2.43 0.96
C ILE A 36 -8.49 3.68 1.58
N THR A 37 -7.78 4.33 2.50
CA THR A 37 -8.26 5.56 3.15
C THR A 37 -7.22 6.66 3.10
N SER A 38 -7.67 7.91 3.09
CA SER A 38 -6.82 9.10 3.22
C SER A 38 -7.28 9.96 4.40
N ARG A 39 -6.36 10.70 5.00
CA ARG A 39 -6.73 11.64 6.08
C ARG A 39 -7.11 12.99 5.49
N ARG A 40 -8.30 13.51 5.83
CA ARG A 40 -8.77 14.83 5.34
C ARG A 40 -7.77 15.97 5.55
N ARG A 41 -7.07 16.00 6.69
CA ARG A 41 -6.05 17.03 7.00
C ARG A 41 -4.69 16.78 6.35
N HIS A 42 -4.40 15.53 5.98
CA HIS A 42 -3.15 15.11 5.35
C HIS A 42 -3.49 14.22 4.15
N PRO A 43 -3.99 14.79 3.04
CA PRO A 43 -4.54 14.02 1.93
C PRO A 43 -3.51 13.10 1.27
N ASN A 44 -2.23 13.44 1.38
CA ASN A 44 -1.11 12.64 0.89
C ASN A 44 -0.81 11.41 1.77
N LEU A 45 -1.43 11.29 2.94
CA LEU A 45 -1.22 10.16 3.84
C LEU A 45 -2.29 9.11 3.60
N ILE A 46 -1.90 8.04 2.90
CA ILE A 46 -2.77 6.97 2.43
C ILE A 46 -2.54 5.71 3.26
N THR A 47 -3.63 5.12 3.76
CA THR A 47 -3.61 3.86 4.51
C THR A 47 -4.22 2.77 3.65
N PHE A 48 -3.46 1.69 3.44
CA PHE A 48 -3.95 0.47 2.82
C PHE A 48 -4.27 -0.53 3.92
N HIS A 49 -5.51 -1.02 3.93
CA HIS A 49 -5.96 -2.07 4.81
C HIS A 49 -5.95 -3.38 4.05
N TYR A 50 -5.33 -4.41 4.64
CA TYR A 50 -5.22 -5.74 4.06
C TYR A 50 -6.05 -6.74 4.85
N GLY A 51 -6.57 -7.75 4.17
CA GLY A 51 -7.47 -8.69 4.79
C GLY A 51 -8.04 -9.74 3.85
N SER A 52 -9.07 -10.42 4.34
CA SER A 52 -9.88 -11.35 3.55
C SER A 52 -11.35 -10.94 3.63
N VAL A 53 -12.03 -10.97 2.47
CA VAL A 53 -13.48 -10.80 2.39
C VAL A 53 -14.10 -12.18 2.59
N THR A 54 -14.89 -12.35 3.64
CA THR A 54 -15.64 -13.60 3.84
C THR A 54 -16.91 -13.55 3.00
N GLN A 55 -17.24 -14.65 2.31
CA GLN A 55 -18.32 -14.73 1.32
C GLN A 55 -19.73 -14.44 1.87
N ASN A 56 -19.91 -14.37 3.19
CA ASN A 56 -21.23 -14.43 3.82
C ASN A 56 -21.71 -13.12 4.48
N ASN A 57 -20.91 -12.07 4.51
CA ASN A 57 -21.31 -10.72 4.90
C ASN A 57 -20.23 -9.77 4.41
N ASP A 58 -20.59 -8.57 3.97
CA ASP A 58 -19.70 -7.48 3.51
C ASP A 58 -18.62 -7.04 4.54
N ASP A 59 -18.47 -7.76 5.64
CA ASP A 59 -17.47 -7.58 6.67
C ASP A 59 -16.12 -8.14 6.22
N ALA A 60 -15.29 -7.25 5.66
CA ALA A 60 -13.89 -7.55 5.44
C ALA A 60 -13.14 -7.63 6.78
N THR A 61 -12.43 -8.74 6.99
CA THR A 61 -11.56 -8.91 8.16
C THR A 61 -10.22 -8.25 7.89
N ILE A 62 -9.91 -7.14 8.58
CA ILE A 62 -8.63 -6.44 8.45
C ILE A 62 -7.59 -7.17 9.30
N SER A 63 -6.55 -7.68 8.67
CA SER A 63 -5.43 -8.36 9.34
C SER A 63 -4.19 -7.49 9.47
N ASP A 64 -4.02 -6.50 8.58
CA ASP A 64 -2.80 -5.70 8.53
C ASP A 64 -3.04 -4.33 7.86
N MET A 65 -2.13 -3.38 8.06
CA MET A 65 -2.21 -2.04 7.47
C MET A 65 -0.83 -1.46 7.15
N ASP A 66 -0.71 -0.86 5.96
CA ASP A 66 0.44 -0.05 5.58
C ASP A 66 0.05 1.43 5.46
N LEU A 67 0.91 2.33 5.96
CA LEU A 67 0.71 3.78 5.89
C LEU A 67 1.79 4.43 5.01
N PHE A 68 1.37 5.05 3.91
CA PHE A 68 2.27 5.70 2.96
C PHE A 68 2.02 7.19 2.87
N SER A 69 3.10 7.96 2.77
CA SER A 69 3.06 9.36 2.32
C SER A 69 3.30 9.37 0.81
N ILE A 70 2.23 9.58 0.04
CA ILE A 70 2.22 9.61 -1.42
C ILE A 70 1.97 11.07 -1.85
N PRO A 71 2.97 11.77 -2.40
CA PRO A 71 2.76 13.08 -3.01
C PRO A 71 1.74 12.99 -4.13
N ASN A 72 0.85 13.98 -4.24
CA ASN A 72 -0.23 14.02 -5.23
C ASN A 72 -1.08 12.73 -5.23
N ALA A 73 -1.43 12.23 -4.04
CA ALA A 73 -2.09 10.93 -3.89
C ALA A 73 -3.43 10.77 -4.65
N SER A 74 -4.05 11.85 -5.12
CA SER A 74 -5.24 11.79 -5.97
C SER A 74 -4.96 11.39 -7.42
N GLU A 75 -3.72 11.57 -7.90
CA GLU A 75 -3.29 11.24 -9.27
C GLU A 75 -2.58 9.88 -9.37
N ALA A 76 -2.12 9.36 -8.23
CA ALA A 76 -1.40 8.09 -8.10
C ALA A 76 -2.35 6.89 -8.11
#